data_AF-A0A946CEF7-F1
#
_entry.id   AF-A0A946CEF7-F1
#
_cell.length_a   1.000
_cell.length_b   1.000
_cell.length_c   1.000
_cell.angle_alpha   90.00
_cell.angle_beta   90.00
_cell.angle_gamma   90.00
#
_symmetry.space_group_name_H-M   'P 1'
#
loop_
_entity.id
_entity.type
_entity.pdbx_description
1 polymer ?
#
loop_
_entity_poly.entity_id
_entity_poly.type
_entity_poly.pdbx_seq_one_letter_code
_entity_poly.pdbx_strand_id
1 'polypeptide(L)'
;FLEKTNPYLGETQDVEAKLYLSQAAPHLLRLSDGNVINLKKDGLAAWRFTTTTEPTGYLDYDGHQFAVYTYLSSINALQDGPLVLGPGSTNATLLRRQVVRGGFATRSFTTKIDFPSVELNVRPLPEGAPSGFGGAVGTFSIEVRPLSLELELGGSLTVETRITGSGNIDQFPGPQLVDLNKDWKQFEIMAKPSGGERRSSSGTAEFSHVLRPLKKIEALPPYRFIYFDPLLENYEQKESLPIPIKITGELPSPESLGEALEFLPLSERPLKVFRKSSPLSKWAWQIIPALITCSILGIAFRNRLKARHIALAPRREFENELKEVTSASNDRVTFFREAARFATEHDAAEGLEEVFKIRDEICFRQDPKPEPLEPSEKKRVLRLLRTLSPLLIFLISIGSLIQTSKAIDHSPEEAKADILASMETAAAREHLHNLAICELKLENYGEASLWAHRYQLHGGDSSKLMSELPGSHARSPEGTEWLSLLPKWIYFQILIMGIWSLVIAILTAWNIFGNKRKPLLVTFSVFTGLGFAIGITGMKLYPLGVSFEPLSELSIVTEKTALKSQPFEGGSIIRENVIGSLCRVKATRAGWSMIKLPGGSTGWIREAEVSPILE
;
A
#
# COMPACT_ATOMS: atom_id res chain seq x y z
N PHE A 1 -13.55 -21.78 -33.43
CA PHE A 1 -12.54 -22.36 -34.33
C PHE A 1 -11.61 -23.19 -33.47
N LEU A 2 -11.48 -24.48 -33.79
CA LEU A 2 -10.50 -25.38 -33.20
C LEU A 2 -9.39 -25.57 -34.23
N GLU A 3 -8.14 -25.62 -33.78
CA GLU A 3 -6.98 -25.91 -34.63
C GLU A 3 -7.02 -27.37 -35.12
N LYS A 4 -7.33 -28.31 -34.21
CA LYS A 4 -7.49 -29.74 -34.48
C LYS A 4 -8.76 -30.29 -33.82
N THR A 5 -9.52 -31.07 -34.58
CA THR A 5 -10.73 -31.76 -34.07
C THR A 5 -10.39 -33.08 -33.38
N ASN A 6 -9.20 -33.64 -33.63
CA ASN A 6 -8.75 -34.92 -33.07
C ASN A 6 -7.41 -34.80 -32.33
N PRO A 7 -7.31 -34.03 -31.23
CA PRO A 7 -6.07 -33.89 -30.47
C PRO A 7 -5.73 -35.16 -29.69
N TYR A 8 -4.47 -35.35 -29.31
CA TYR A 8 -4.08 -36.38 -28.34
C TYR A 8 -4.39 -35.96 -26.89
N LEU A 9 -4.53 -36.94 -26.01
CA LEU A 9 -4.65 -36.73 -24.57
C LEU A 9 -3.46 -35.90 -24.05
N GLY A 10 -3.73 -34.78 -23.36
CA GLY A 10 -2.72 -33.85 -22.89
C GLY A 10 -2.18 -32.86 -23.91
N GLU A 11 -2.59 -32.93 -25.19
CA GLU A 11 -2.20 -31.95 -26.22
C GLU A 11 -2.91 -30.61 -25.97
N THR A 12 -2.13 -29.54 -25.86
CA THR A 12 -2.66 -28.16 -25.80
C THR A 12 -2.79 -27.60 -27.21
N GLN A 13 -3.95 -27.04 -27.54
CA GLN A 13 -4.18 -26.36 -28.81
C GLN A 13 -4.79 -24.96 -28.61
N ASP A 14 -4.56 -24.09 -29.57
CA ASP A 14 -5.10 -22.73 -29.55
C ASP A 14 -6.50 -22.70 -30.14
N VAL A 15 -7.38 -21.96 -29.48
CA VAL A 15 -8.82 -21.91 -29.78
C VAL A 15 -9.28 -20.47 -29.83
N GLU A 16 -10.00 -20.17 -30.90
CA GLU A 16 -10.57 -18.85 -31.14
C GLU A 16 -12.10 -18.93 -31.17
N ALA A 17 -12.76 -18.14 -30.31
CA ALA A 17 -14.18 -17.83 -30.48
C ALA A 17 -14.30 -16.45 -31.12
N LYS A 18 -15.04 -16.33 -32.22
CA LYS A 18 -15.22 -15.07 -32.95
C LYS A 18 -16.65 -14.57 -32.84
N LEU A 19 -16.80 -13.30 -32.49
CA LEU A 19 -18.06 -12.59 -32.49
C LEU A 19 -18.06 -11.56 -33.63
N TYR A 20 -19.06 -11.65 -34.51
CA TYR A 20 -19.24 -10.76 -35.64
C TYR A 20 -20.37 -9.78 -35.34
N LEU A 21 -20.05 -8.50 -35.23
CA LEU A 21 -21.02 -7.43 -35.01
C LEU A 21 -21.19 -6.62 -36.29
N SER A 22 -22.40 -6.61 -36.84
CA SER A 22 -22.71 -5.84 -38.06
C SER A 22 -22.49 -4.35 -37.86
N GLN A 23 -21.83 -3.71 -38.82
CA GLN A 23 -21.62 -2.27 -38.87
C GLN A 23 -22.66 -1.51 -39.66
N ALA A 24 -23.86 -2.07 -39.87
CA ALA A 24 -24.96 -1.30 -40.46
C ALA A 24 -25.22 0.04 -39.74
N ALA A 25 -24.75 0.20 -38.49
CA ALA A 25 -24.54 1.49 -37.85
C ALA A 25 -23.29 1.51 -36.92
N PRO A 26 -22.10 1.94 -37.40
CA PRO A 26 -20.80 1.79 -36.70
C PRO A 26 -20.66 2.63 -35.43
N HIS A 27 -21.55 3.61 -35.23
CA HIS A 27 -21.58 4.48 -34.04
C HIS A 27 -22.61 4.04 -32.98
N LEU A 28 -23.33 2.95 -33.21
CA LEU A 28 -24.47 2.52 -32.40
C LEU A 28 -24.26 1.25 -31.59
N LEU A 29 -23.14 0.55 -31.77
CA LEU A 29 -22.89 -0.71 -31.07
C LEU A 29 -21.38 -0.83 -30.82
N ARG A 30 -20.98 -0.76 -29.56
CA ARG A 30 -19.64 -1.11 -29.07
C ARG A 30 -19.80 -2.04 -27.89
N LEU A 31 -18.91 -3.03 -27.78
CA LEU A 31 -18.83 -3.91 -26.63
C LEU A 31 -18.17 -3.12 -25.48
N SER A 32 -18.96 -2.65 -24.51
CA SER A 32 -18.42 -1.94 -23.34
C SER A 32 -18.06 -2.88 -22.19
N ASP A 33 -18.69 -4.06 -22.16
CA ASP A 33 -18.45 -5.16 -21.24
C ASP A 33 -18.74 -6.49 -21.97
N GLY A 34 -18.22 -7.62 -21.47
CA GLY A 34 -18.31 -8.93 -22.14
C GLY A 34 -16.99 -9.41 -22.75
N ASN A 35 -15.86 -8.92 -22.25
CA ASN A 35 -14.53 -9.32 -22.70
C ASN A 35 -14.18 -10.78 -22.35
N VAL A 36 -15.04 -11.48 -21.60
CA VAL A 36 -14.84 -12.87 -21.19
C VAL A 36 -16.04 -13.72 -21.58
N ILE A 37 -15.80 -14.92 -22.11
CA ILE A 37 -16.86 -15.91 -22.38
C ILE A 37 -16.72 -17.07 -21.40
N ASN A 38 -17.85 -17.49 -20.84
CA ASN A 38 -17.94 -18.71 -20.05
C ASN A 38 -18.50 -19.83 -20.93
N LEU A 39 -17.60 -20.66 -21.48
CA LEU A 39 -17.95 -21.91 -22.16
C LEU A 39 -18.00 -23.06 -21.16
N LYS A 40 -18.93 -24.01 -21.36
CA LYS A 40 -18.91 -25.30 -20.66
C LYS A 40 -17.69 -26.11 -21.11
N LYS A 41 -17.01 -26.80 -20.18
CA LYS A 41 -15.72 -27.47 -20.41
C LYS A 41 -15.76 -28.89 -19.82
N ASP A 42 -16.57 -29.76 -20.40
CA ASP A 42 -16.68 -31.14 -19.91
C ASP A 42 -15.44 -31.93 -20.34
N GLY A 43 -14.61 -32.36 -19.39
CA GLY A 43 -13.37 -33.12 -19.66
C GLY A 43 -12.21 -32.28 -20.24
N LEU A 44 -12.36 -30.95 -20.30
CA LEU A 44 -11.37 -30.03 -20.88
C LEU A 44 -10.89 -29.02 -19.84
N ALA A 45 -9.57 -28.82 -19.78
CA ALA A 45 -8.99 -27.65 -19.16
C ALA A 45 -8.87 -26.55 -20.21
N ALA A 46 -9.32 -25.33 -19.90
CA ALA A 46 -9.12 -24.20 -20.79
C ALA A 46 -8.90 -22.94 -20.00
N TRP A 47 -8.02 -22.08 -20.50
CA TRP A 47 -7.88 -20.72 -19.98
C TRP A 47 -9.15 -19.90 -20.23
N ARG A 48 -9.16 -18.66 -19.74
CA ARG A 48 -10.29 -17.75 -19.95
C ARG A 48 -10.28 -17.28 -21.40
N PHE A 49 -11.41 -17.45 -22.07
CA PHE A 49 -11.66 -16.88 -23.39
C PHE A 49 -11.80 -15.38 -23.23
N THR A 50 -10.78 -14.62 -23.63
CA THR A 50 -10.78 -13.17 -23.47
C THR A 50 -10.50 -12.41 -24.77
N THR A 51 -11.11 -11.25 -24.93
CA THR A 51 -10.93 -10.34 -26.07
C THR A 51 -10.61 -8.92 -25.59
N THR A 52 -10.12 -8.09 -26.51
CA THR A 52 -9.96 -6.64 -26.33
C THR A 52 -11.30 -5.90 -26.45
N THR A 53 -11.36 -4.69 -25.88
CA THR A 53 -12.51 -3.78 -26.01
C THR A 53 -12.68 -3.23 -27.42
N GLU A 54 -11.60 -3.20 -28.19
CA GLU A 54 -11.61 -2.81 -29.60
C GLU A 54 -11.74 -4.04 -30.51
N PRO A 55 -12.38 -3.91 -31.69
CA PRO A 55 -12.44 -4.98 -32.68
C PRO A 55 -11.03 -5.45 -33.06
N THR A 56 -10.82 -6.76 -33.05
CA THR A 56 -9.57 -7.40 -33.51
C THR A 56 -9.38 -7.32 -35.02
N GLY A 57 -10.46 -7.06 -35.78
CA GLY A 57 -10.42 -6.88 -37.22
C GLY A 57 -11.80 -6.54 -37.79
N TYR A 58 -11.87 -6.41 -39.12
CA TYR A 58 -13.10 -6.18 -39.86
C TYR A 58 -13.24 -7.24 -40.97
N LEU A 59 -14.47 -7.67 -41.23
CA LEU A 59 -14.81 -8.63 -42.28
C LEU A 59 -15.92 -8.06 -43.15
N ASP A 60 -15.68 -7.98 -44.45
CA ASP A 60 -16.72 -7.66 -45.43
C ASP A 60 -17.31 -8.98 -45.96
N TYR A 61 -18.60 -9.18 -45.76
CA TYR A 61 -19.32 -10.37 -46.20
C TYR A 61 -20.70 -9.97 -46.76
N ASP A 62 -20.98 -10.38 -48.00
CA ASP A 62 -22.25 -10.12 -48.69
C ASP A 62 -22.65 -8.62 -48.73
N GLY A 63 -21.67 -7.74 -48.98
CA GLY A 63 -21.88 -6.29 -49.03
C GLY A 63 -22.08 -5.61 -47.67
N HIS A 64 -21.99 -6.35 -46.57
CA HIS A 64 -22.07 -5.84 -45.20
C HIS A 64 -20.72 -5.92 -44.49
N GLN A 65 -20.33 -4.85 -43.79
CA GLN A 65 -19.13 -4.83 -42.98
C GLN A 65 -19.43 -5.31 -41.56
N PHE A 66 -18.56 -6.14 -41.00
CA PHE A 66 -18.65 -6.68 -39.64
C PHE A 66 -17.40 -6.33 -38.84
N ALA A 67 -17.56 -5.86 -37.60
CA ALA A 67 -16.50 -5.82 -36.61
C ALA A 67 -16.30 -7.21 -36.01
N VAL A 68 -15.06 -7.70 -36.00
CA VAL A 68 -14.69 -9.03 -35.50
C VAL A 68 -14.02 -8.89 -34.14
N TYR A 69 -14.57 -9.55 -33.13
CA TYR A 69 -13.98 -9.70 -31.81
C TYR A 69 -13.50 -11.14 -31.64
N THR A 70 -12.20 -11.33 -31.44
CA THR A 70 -11.58 -12.65 -31.33
C THR A 70 -11.20 -12.92 -29.88
N TYR A 71 -11.86 -13.90 -29.29
CA TYR A 71 -11.59 -14.40 -27.96
C TYR A 71 -10.59 -15.55 -28.05
N LEU A 72 -9.35 -15.26 -27.67
CA LEU A 72 -8.25 -16.20 -27.67
C LEU A 72 -8.22 -16.99 -26.35
N SER A 73 -7.98 -18.30 -26.46
CA SER A 73 -7.71 -19.19 -25.34
C SER A 73 -6.93 -20.41 -25.83
N SER A 74 -6.27 -21.11 -24.93
CA SER A 74 -5.80 -22.48 -25.18
C SER A 74 -6.66 -23.48 -24.42
N ILE A 75 -6.83 -24.67 -25.00
CA ILE A 75 -7.55 -25.80 -24.40
C ILE A 75 -6.62 -27.00 -24.31
N ASN A 76 -6.85 -27.86 -23.32
CA ASN A 76 -6.11 -29.09 -23.08
C ASN A 76 -7.08 -30.20 -22.68
N ALA A 77 -6.95 -31.36 -23.32
CA ALA A 77 -7.75 -32.54 -23.09
C ALA A 77 -7.29 -33.33 -21.86
N LEU A 78 -8.19 -33.49 -20.88
CA LEU A 78 -7.91 -34.25 -19.66
C LEU A 78 -8.34 -35.72 -19.73
N GLN A 79 -9.17 -36.07 -20.71
CA GLN A 79 -9.70 -37.41 -20.93
C GLN A 79 -9.72 -37.73 -22.43
N ASP A 80 -9.57 -39.00 -22.78
CA ASP A 80 -9.72 -39.50 -24.13
C ASP A 80 -11.19 -39.76 -24.49
N GLY A 81 -11.48 -39.77 -25.79
CA GLY A 81 -12.84 -39.97 -26.33
C GLY A 81 -13.55 -38.68 -26.77
N PRO A 82 -14.86 -38.76 -27.04
CA PRO A 82 -15.64 -37.63 -27.54
C PRO A 82 -15.90 -36.61 -26.42
N LEU A 83 -15.35 -35.41 -26.58
CA LEU A 83 -15.53 -34.28 -25.67
C LEU A 83 -16.25 -33.12 -26.37
N VAL A 84 -16.87 -32.25 -25.58
CA VAL A 84 -17.62 -31.10 -26.08
C VAL A 84 -17.12 -29.82 -25.39
N LEU A 85 -16.75 -28.84 -26.20
CA LEU A 85 -16.45 -27.49 -25.76
C LEU A 85 -17.66 -26.59 -26.03
N GLY A 86 -18.22 -25.99 -24.99
CA GLY A 86 -19.46 -25.21 -25.07
C GLY A 86 -20.73 -26.06 -24.86
N PRO A 87 -21.93 -25.48 -25.00
CA PRO A 87 -22.21 -24.09 -25.36
C PRO A 87 -21.80 -23.14 -24.23
N GLY A 88 -21.80 -21.84 -24.53
CA GLY A 88 -21.59 -20.84 -23.49
C GLY A 88 -22.19 -19.50 -23.85
N SER A 89 -21.99 -18.52 -22.99
CA SER A 89 -22.55 -17.20 -23.22
C SER A 89 -21.72 -16.10 -22.58
N THR A 90 -21.91 -14.88 -23.07
CA THR A 90 -21.41 -13.66 -22.45
C THR A 90 -22.50 -12.60 -22.44
N ASN A 91 -22.48 -11.74 -21.42
CA ASN A 91 -23.33 -10.56 -21.40
C ASN A 91 -22.55 -9.42 -22.02
N ALA A 92 -22.99 -8.98 -23.20
CA ALA A 92 -22.42 -7.85 -23.88
C ALA A 92 -23.27 -6.61 -23.65
N THR A 93 -22.65 -5.53 -23.18
CA THR A 93 -23.33 -4.23 -23.15
C THR A 93 -23.05 -3.50 -24.45
N LEU A 94 -24.11 -3.20 -25.17
CA LEU A 94 -24.11 -2.52 -26.46
C LEU A 94 -24.49 -1.05 -26.26
N LEU A 95 -23.63 -0.14 -26.73
CA LEU A 95 -23.85 1.30 -26.61
C LEU A 95 -24.47 1.90 -27.88
N ARG A 96 -25.75 2.26 -27.81
CA ARG A 96 -26.48 2.89 -28.91
C ARG A 96 -26.63 4.40 -28.72
N ARG A 97 -26.09 5.15 -29.68
CA ARG A 97 -26.32 6.60 -29.78
C ARG A 97 -27.71 6.89 -30.35
N GLN A 98 -28.53 7.64 -29.63
CA GLN A 98 -29.87 8.03 -30.07
C GLN A 98 -29.97 9.55 -30.16
N VAL A 99 -30.68 10.02 -31.18
CA VAL A 99 -31.02 11.44 -31.30
C VAL A 99 -32.13 11.74 -30.30
N VAL A 100 -31.89 12.71 -29.43
CA VAL A 100 -32.87 13.19 -28.45
C VAL A 100 -33.05 14.71 -28.61
N ARG A 101 -34.16 15.25 -28.12
CA ARG A 101 -34.43 16.70 -28.21
C ARG A 101 -33.33 17.46 -27.46
N GLY A 102 -32.48 18.17 -28.20
CA GLY A 102 -31.34 18.93 -27.66
C GLY A 102 -29.95 18.28 -27.84
N GLY A 103 -29.82 17.14 -28.54
CA GLY A 103 -28.51 16.57 -28.88
C GLY A 103 -28.51 15.06 -29.11
N PHE A 104 -27.43 14.41 -28.67
CA PHE A 104 -27.29 12.95 -28.73
C PHE A 104 -27.18 12.39 -27.31
N ALA A 105 -27.92 11.32 -27.02
CA ALA A 105 -27.77 10.54 -25.80
C ALA A 105 -27.26 9.14 -26.14
N THR A 106 -26.35 8.60 -25.34
CA THR A 106 -25.92 7.20 -25.44
C THR A 106 -26.75 6.38 -24.46
N ARG A 107 -27.46 5.36 -24.96
CA ARG A 107 -28.13 4.36 -24.12
C ARG A 107 -27.36 3.05 -24.18
N SER A 108 -27.16 2.43 -23.03
CA SER A 108 -26.62 1.08 -22.92
C SER A 108 -27.76 0.06 -22.96
N PHE A 109 -27.52 -1.02 -23.70
CA PHE A 109 -28.40 -2.18 -23.78
C PHE A 109 -27.56 -3.42 -23.48
N THR A 110 -27.86 -4.11 -22.38
CA THR A 110 -27.21 -5.38 -22.08
C THR A 110 -27.96 -6.49 -22.80
N THR A 111 -27.26 -7.25 -23.63
CA THR A 111 -27.78 -8.44 -24.31
C THR A 111 -26.92 -9.66 -23.98
N LYS A 112 -27.55 -10.83 -23.94
CA LYS A 112 -26.86 -12.09 -23.83
C LYS A 112 -26.49 -12.58 -25.22
N ILE A 113 -25.23 -12.94 -25.42
CA ILE A 113 -24.71 -13.51 -26.65
C ILE A 113 -24.34 -14.96 -26.36
N ASP A 114 -24.96 -15.89 -27.08
CA ASP A 114 -24.69 -17.32 -26.95
C ASP A 114 -23.64 -17.76 -27.97
N PHE A 115 -22.76 -18.66 -27.56
CA PHE A 115 -21.73 -19.29 -28.38
C PHE A 115 -22.06 -20.77 -28.60
N PRO A 116 -21.91 -21.28 -29.84
CA PRO A 116 -22.22 -22.67 -30.15
C PRO A 116 -21.24 -23.63 -29.48
N SER A 117 -21.67 -24.88 -29.29
CA SER A 117 -20.79 -25.98 -28.90
C SER A 117 -20.02 -26.52 -30.09
N VAL A 118 -18.84 -27.07 -29.83
CA VAL A 118 -18.01 -27.78 -30.80
C VAL A 118 -17.57 -29.11 -30.20
N GLU A 119 -17.70 -30.18 -30.99
CA GLU A 119 -17.26 -31.52 -30.62
C GLU A 119 -15.81 -31.74 -31.02
N LEU A 120 -15.07 -32.47 -30.20
CA LEU A 120 -13.71 -32.93 -30.46
C LEU A 120 -13.58 -34.39 -30.04
N ASN A 121 -12.75 -35.15 -30.73
CA ASN A 121 -12.53 -36.56 -30.46
C ASN A 121 -11.08 -36.79 -30.04
N VAL A 122 -10.85 -36.86 -28.73
CA VAL A 122 -9.50 -36.95 -28.16
C VAL A 122 -8.97 -38.37 -28.33
N ARG A 123 -7.79 -38.50 -28.92
CA ARG A 123 -7.09 -39.78 -29.08
C ARG A 123 -6.30 -40.12 -27.81
N PRO A 124 -6.31 -41.38 -27.36
CA PRO A 124 -5.37 -41.81 -26.33
C PRO A 124 -3.93 -41.70 -26.83
N LEU A 125 -2.97 -41.55 -25.91
CA LEU A 125 -1.56 -41.67 -26.24
C LEU A 125 -1.23 -43.12 -26.64
N PRO A 126 -0.30 -43.35 -27.57
CA PRO A 126 0.07 -44.70 -27.98
C PRO A 126 0.70 -45.50 -26.83
N GLU A 127 0.55 -46.83 -26.86
CA GLU A 127 1.19 -47.71 -25.90
C GLU A 127 2.72 -47.71 -26.08
N GLY A 128 3.48 -47.92 -24.99
CA GLY A 128 4.94 -47.99 -25.04
C GLY A 128 5.69 -46.74 -24.56
N ALA A 129 5.07 -45.91 -23.72
CA ALA A 129 5.72 -44.74 -23.12
C ALA A 129 7.05 -45.14 -22.41
N PRO A 130 8.18 -44.49 -22.74
CA PRO A 130 9.46 -44.76 -22.09
C PRO A 130 9.45 -44.47 -20.59
N SER A 131 10.30 -45.17 -19.82
CA SER A 131 10.45 -44.94 -18.37
C SER A 131 10.90 -43.51 -18.10
N GLY A 132 10.16 -42.78 -17.26
CA GLY A 132 10.44 -41.38 -16.95
C GLY A 132 9.63 -40.38 -17.77
N PHE A 133 8.70 -40.83 -18.61
CA PHE A 133 7.71 -39.96 -19.25
C PHE A 133 6.84 -39.24 -18.20
N GLY A 134 6.93 -37.91 -18.16
CA GLY A 134 6.26 -37.06 -17.18
C GLY A 134 4.95 -36.43 -17.67
N GLY A 135 4.39 -36.89 -18.80
CA GLY A 135 3.15 -36.34 -19.36
C GLY A 135 3.34 -35.15 -20.30
N ALA A 136 4.55 -34.86 -20.77
CA ALA A 136 4.79 -33.77 -21.72
C ALA A 136 4.34 -34.14 -23.15
N VAL A 137 3.44 -33.36 -23.73
CA VAL A 137 2.85 -33.57 -25.07
C VAL A 137 2.97 -32.29 -25.89
N GLY A 138 3.64 -32.37 -27.04
CA GLY A 138 3.95 -31.25 -27.91
C GLY A 138 5.34 -31.34 -28.52
N THR A 139 5.84 -30.22 -29.03
CA THR A 139 7.20 -30.12 -29.59
C THR A 139 8.03 -29.22 -28.71
N PHE A 140 9.13 -29.76 -28.16
CA PHE A 140 9.94 -29.09 -27.16
C PHE A 140 11.45 -29.17 -27.45
N SER A 141 12.16 -28.14 -26.99
CA SER A 141 13.61 -28.10 -26.89
C SER A 141 14.03 -27.86 -25.43
N ILE A 142 15.20 -28.39 -25.07
CA ILE A 142 15.75 -28.32 -23.71
C ILE A 142 17.09 -27.58 -23.72
N GLU A 143 17.24 -26.66 -22.78
CA GLU A 143 18.49 -25.96 -22.47
C GLU A 143 18.79 -26.16 -20.97
N VAL A 144 20.03 -26.50 -20.64
CA VAL A 144 20.46 -26.80 -19.26
C VAL A 144 21.64 -25.91 -18.91
N ARG A 145 21.53 -25.19 -17.80
CA ARG A 145 22.54 -24.24 -17.35
C ARG A 145 22.77 -24.33 -15.84
N PRO A 146 23.92 -24.80 -15.37
CA PRO A 146 24.31 -24.65 -13.97
C PRO A 146 24.61 -23.17 -13.67
N LEU A 147 24.23 -22.70 -12.47
CA LEU A 147 24.50 -21.33 -12.03
C LEU A 147 25.98 -21.08 -11.70
N SER A 148 26.72 -22.13 -11.34
CA SER A 148 28.17 -22.10 -11.14
C SER A 148 28.84 -23.34 -11.74
N LEU A 149 30.04 -23.16 -12.27
CA LEU A 149 30.90 -24.27 -12.72
C LEU A 149 31.95 -24.66 -11.67
N GLU A 150 32.11 -23.86 -10.62
CA GLU A 150 33.01 -24.14 -9.49
C GLU A 150 32.18 -24.35 -8.21
N LEU A 151 32.51 -25.39 -7.45
CA LEU A 151 31.72 -25.81 -6.29
C LEU A 151 32.60 -26.45 -5.22
N GLU A 152 32.31 -26.20 -3.95
CA GLU A 152 32.98 -26.90 -2.85
C GLU A 152 32.30 -28.25 -2.55
N LEU A 153 33.08 -29.25 -2.14
CA LEU A 153 32.57 -30.56 -1.76
C LEU A 153 31.58 -30.44 -0.57
N GLY A 154 30.33 -30.85 -0.77
CA GLY A 154 29.25 -30.67 0.21
C GLY A 154 28.43 -29.39 0.04
N GLY A 155 28.87 -28.45 -0.80
CA GLY A 155 28.13 -27.27 -1.23
C GLY A 155 26.92 -27.61 -2.12
N SER A 156 26.01 -26.66 -2.34
CA SER A 156 24.86 -26.84 -3.23
C SER A 156 25.09 -26.19 -4.59
N LEU A 157 24.84 -26.94 -5.66
CA LEU A 157 24.76 -26.46 -7.03
C LEU A 157 23.31 -26.30 -7.44
N THR A 158 22.93 -25.11 -7.89
CA THR A 158 21.61 -24.90 -8.49
C THR A 158 21.74 -24.98 -10.01
N VAL A 159 20.95 -25.84 -10.65
CA VAL A 159 20.89 -26.02 -12.09
C VAL A 159 19.56 -25.50 -12.60
N GLU A 160 19.62 -24.56 -13.53
CA GLU A 160 18.45 -24.04 -14.22
C GLU A 160 18.25 -24.81 -15.52
N THR A 161 17.03 -25.27 -15.76
CA THR A 161 16.65 -25.92 -17.01
C THR A 161 15.51 -25.16 -17.65
N ARG A 162 15.64 -24.86 -18.95
CA ARG A 162 14.66 -24.13 -19.73
C ARG A 162 14.13 -25.05 -20.81
N ILE A 163 12.81 -25.22 -20.84
CA ILE A 163 12.09 -25.96 -21.87
C ILE A 163 11.30 -24.96 -22.69
N THR A 164 11.62 -24.83 -23.98
CA THR A 164 10.90 -23.95 -24.92
C THR A 164 10.19 -24.80 -25.97
N GLY A 165 8.98 -24.40 -26.37
CA GLY A 165 8.23 -25.19 -27.35
C GLY A 165 6.75 -24.82 -27.42
N SER A 166 5.98 -25.74 -28.01
CA SER A 166 4.52 -25.67 -28.13
C SER A 166 3.89 -26.94 -27.58
N GLY A 167 2.96 -26.82 -26.62
CA GLY A 167 2.28 -27.94 -25.99
C GLY A 167 1.77 -27.67 -24.57
N ASN A 168 1.73 -28.68 -23.71
CA ASN A 168 1.28 -28.58 -22.32
C ASN A 168 2.37 -28.13 -21.33
N ILE A 169 2.97 -26.97 -21.61
CA ILE A 169 4.18 -26.43 -20.96
C ILE A 169 4.08 -26.34 -19.42
N ASP A 170 2.87 -26.17 -18.88
CA ASP A 170 2.66 -25.95 -17.44
C ASP A 170 2.28 -27.23 -16.66
N GLN A 171 2.27 -28.41 -17.30
CA GLN A 171 1.66 -29.64 -16.74
C GLN A 171 2.63 -30.80 -16.52
N PHE A 172 3.94 -30.61 -16.72
CA PHE A 172 4.94 -31.66 -16.51
C PHE A 172 5.96 -31.27 -15.42
N PRO A 173 6.57 -32.25 -14.72
CA PRO A 173 7.45 -32.02 -13.56
C PRO A 173 8.89 -31.55 -13.90
N GLY A 174 9.18 -31.25 -15.17
CA GLY A 174 10.50 -30.83 -15.65
C GLY A 174 11.42 -32.00 -16.05
N PRO A 175 12.66 -31.72 -16.51
CA PRO A 175 13.60 -32.74 -16.96
C PRO A 175 14.31 -33.43 -15.78
N GLN A 176 14.63 -34.71 -15.92
CA GLN A 176 15.26 -35.52 -14.86
C GLN A 176 16.77 -35.63 -15.04
N LEU A 177 17.53 -35.60 -13.93
CA LEU A 177 18.98 -35.82 -13.96
C LEU A 177 19.29 -37.32 -14.12
N VAL A 178 20.14 -37.68 -15.07
CA VAL A 178 20.60 -39.07 -15.29
C VAL A 178 21.81 -39.37 -14.41
N ASP A 179 21.58 -39.64 -13.13
CA ASP A 179 22.64 -39.98 -12.15
C ASP A 179 22.69 -41.49 -11.88
N LEU A 180 23.39 -42.24 -12.74
CA LEU A 180 23.52 -43.70 -12.65
C LEU A 180 24.31 -44.16 -11.42
N ASN A 181 25.30 -43.37 -10.99
CA ASN A 181 26.24 -43.72 -9.93
C ASN A 181 25.83 -43.21 -8.54
N LYS A 182 24.75 -42.41 -8.46
CA LYS A 182 24.27 -41.74 -7.24
C LYS A 182 25.35 -40.87 -6.60
N ASP A 183 26.12 -40.17 -7.45
CA ASP A 183 27.18 -39.27 -6.99
C ASP A 183 26.61 -37.92 -6.51
N TRP A 184 25.32 -37.65 -6.78
CA TRP A 184 24.62 -36.44 -6.36
C TRP A 184 23.48 -36.74 -5.39
N LYS A 185 23.39 -35.92 -4.34
CA LYS A 185 22.16 -35.77 -3.56
C LYS A 185 21.25 -34.77 -4.27
N GLN A 186 20.11 -35.26 -4.76
CA GLN A 186 19.12 -34.48 -5.49
C GLN A 186 18.05 -33.95 -4.53
N PHE A 187 17.67 -32.69 -4.71
CA PHE A 187 16.52 -32.08 -4.05
C PHE A 187 15.35 -31.96 -5.04
N GLU A 188 14.18 -31.54 -4.56
CA GLU A 188 13.00 -31.41 -5.42
C GLU A 188 13.19 -30.35 -6.51
N ILE A 189 12.73 -30.66 -7.73
CA ILE A 189 12.75 -29.73 -8.86
C ILE A 189 11.60 -28.74 -8.68
N MET A 190 11.92 -27.45 -8.66
CA MET A 190 10.93 -26.38 -8.52
C MET A 190 10.69 -25.70 -9.85
N ALA A 191 9.43 -25.64 -10.31
CA ALA A 191 9.04 -24.82 -11.45
C ALA A 191 9.08 -23.33 -11.05
N LYS A 192 9.74 -22.50 -11.87
CA LYS A 192 9.68 -21.04 -11.71
C LYS A 192 8.32 -20.53 -12.21
N PRO A 193 7.68 -19.58 -11.52
CA PRO A 193 6.42 -19.03 -11.98
C PRO A 193 6.61 -18.27 -13.30
N SER A 194 6.00 -18.76 -14.39
CA SER A 194 5.88 -17.99 -15.63
C SER A 194 4.93 -16.82 -15.39
N GLY A 195 5.39 -15.59 -15.59
CA GLY A 195 4.59 -14.39 -15.40
C GLY A 195 3.51 -14.26 -16.48
N GLY A 196 2.24 -14.47 -16.12
CA GLY A 196 1.07 -14.10 -16.90
C GLY A 196 0.15 -15.26 -17.33
N GLU A 197 -1.11 -14.93 -17.70
CA GLU A 197 -2.03 -15.90 -18.31
C GLU A 197 -1.50 -16.32 -19.70
N ARG A 198 -1.09 -17.58 -19.85
CA ARG A 198 -0.60 -18.12 -21.13
C ARG A 198 -1.80 -18.58 -21.98
N ARG A 199 -2.19 -17.74 -22.94
CA ARG A 199 -3.33 -17.98 -23.85
C ARG A 199 -2.94 -18.57 -25.20
N SER A 200 -1.69 -19.01 -25.32
CA SER A 200 -1.16 -19.74 -26.48
C SER A 200 -0.55 -21.06 -26.01
N SER A 201 -0.56 -22.06 -26.88
CA SER A 201 0.10 -23.36 -26.74
C SER A 201 1.62 -23.21 -26.72
N SER A 202 2.16 -22.12 -27.27
CA SER A 202 3.58 -21.81 -27.29
C SER A 202 4.07 -21.10 -26.02
N GLY A 203 5.31 -21.39 -25.61
CA GLY A 203 5.89 -20.74 -24.44
C GLY A 203 7.21 -21.33 -23.96
N THR A 204 7.52 -21.02 -22.71
CA THR A 204 8.76 -21.44 -22.05
C THR A 204 8.49 -21.77 -20.59
N ALA A 205 8.92 -22.96 -20.15
CA ALA A 205 8.94 -23.33 -18.74
C ALA A 205 10.39 -23.31 -18.24
N GLU A 206 10.60 -22.75 -17.06
CA GLU A 206 11.89 -22.76 -16.39
C GLU A 206 11.78 -23.54 -15.09
N PHE A 207 12.75 -24.40 -14.84
CA PHE A 207 12.84 -25.20 -13.63
C PHE A 207 14.18 -24.98 -12.95
N SER A 208 14.18 -25.01 -11.63
CA SER A 208 15.36 -24.95 -10.79
C SER A 208 15.52 -26.26 -10.05
N HIS A 209 16.67 -26.90 -10.18
CA HIS A 209 17.01 -28.15 -9.50
C HIS A 209 18.26 -27.94 -8.65
N VAL A 210 18.13 -28.12 -7.33
CA VAL A 210 19.27 -28.04 -6.40
C VAL A 210 19.90 -29.42 -6.25
N LEU A 211 21.22 -29.49 -6.39
CA LEU A 211 22.05 -30.69 -6.32
C LEU A 211 23.17 -30.48 -5.30
N ARG A 212 23.62 -31.55 -4.64
CA ARG A 212 24.81 -31.54 -3.78
C ARG A 212 25.74 -32.71 -4.14
N PRO A 213 27.02 -32.47 -4.45
CA PRO A 213 27.95 -33.54 -4.79
C PRO A 213 28.34 -34.30 -3.52
N LEU A 214 28.37 -35.63 -3.61
CA LEU A 214 28.81 -36.51 -2.54
C LEU A 214 30.30 -36.87 -2.65
N LYS A 215 30.88 -36.71 -3.84
CA LYS A 215 32.29 -37.02 -4.18
C LYS A 215 32.86 -35.97 -5.11
N LYS A 216 34.19 -35.96 -5.26
CA LYS A 216 34.88 -35.17 -6.28
C LYS A 216 34.62 -35.80 -7.65
N ILE A 217 33.91 -35.09 -8.49
CA ILE A 217 33.54 -35.46 -9.86
C ILE A 217 33.79 -34.27 -10.77
N GLU A 218 34.11 -34.56 -12.04
CA GLU A 218 34.58 -33.57 -13.01
C GLU A 218 33.47 -33.06 -13.94
N ALA A 219 32.29 -33.67 -13.90
CA ALA A 219 31.17 -33.30 -14.76
C ALA A 219 29.81 -33.48 -14.08
N LEU A 220 28.91 -32.56 -14.37
CA LEU A 220 27.48 -32.68 -14.13
C LEU A 220 26.88 -33.65 -15.16
N PRO A 221 26.19 -34.72 -14.72
CA PRO A 221 25.52 -35.65 -15.61
C PRO A 221 24.45 -34.97 -16.48
N PRO A 222 24.09 -35.58 -17.63
CA PRO A 222 23.10 -35.01 -18.52
C PRO A 222 21.69 -35.05 -17.92
N TYR A 223 20.87 -34.07 -18.29
CA TYR A 223 19.43 -34.09 -18.02
C TYR A 223 18.69 -34.71 -19.19
N ARG A 224 17.73 -35.57 -18.89
CA ARG A 224 16.85 -36.24 -19.84
C ARG A 224 15.44 -35.66 -19.77
N PHE A 225 14.90 -35.37 -20.94
CA PHE A 225 13.51 -34.95 -21.12
C PHE A 225 12.83 -35.82 -22.16
N ILE A 226 11.70 -36.43 -21.77
CA ILE A 226 10.93 -37.35 -22.61
C ILE A 226 9.56 -36.71 -22.85
N TYR A 227 9.19 -36.56 -24.12
CA TYR A 227 7.90 -36.00 -24.52
C TYR A 227 7.29 -36.79 -25.68
N PHE A 228 5.98 -36.68 -25.85
CA PHE A 228 5.28 -37.21 -27.01
C PHE A 228 5.10 -36.09 -28.04
N ASP A 229 5.63 -36.28 -29.25
CA ASP A 229 5.44 -35.33 -30.35
C ASP A 229 4.20 -35.73 -31.17
N PRO A 230 3.10 -34.97 -31.12
CA PRO A 230 1.85 -35.30 -31.81
C PRO A 230 1.94 -35.14 -33.34
N LEU A 231 2.98 -34.48 -33.87
CA LEU A 231 3.21 -34.38 -35.32
C LEU A 231 3.94 -35.62 -35.85
N LEU A 232 4.87 -36.17 -35.06
CA LEU A 232 5.60 -37.40 -35.40
C LEU A 232 4.87 -38.66 -34.92
N GLU A 233 3.83 -38.51 -34.10
CA GLU A 233 3.08 -39.59 -33.44
C GLU A 233 4.00 -40.55 -32.66
N ASN A 234 5.11 -40.05 -32.12
CA ASN A 234 6.14 -40.85 -31.46
C ASN A 234 6.67 -40.19 -30.18
N TYR A 235 7.23 -41.01 -29.28
CA TYR A 235 7.94 -40.54 -28.09
C TYR A 235 9.37 -40.13 -28.46
N GLU A 236 9.72 -38.88 -28.14
CA GLU A 236 11.04 -38.31 -28.33
C GLU A 236 11.76 -38.17 -27.00
N GLN A 237 13.07 -38.43 -27.02
CA GLN A 237 13.95 -38.25 -25.88
C GLN A 237 15.05 -37.26 -26.24
N LYS A 238 15.16 -36.18 -25.45
CA LYS A 238 16.24 -35.21 -25.56
C LYS A 238 17.10 -35.28 -24.31
N GLU A 239 18.41 -35.36 -24.51
CA GLU A 239 19.39 -35.32 -23.44
C GLU A 239 20.30 -34.12 -23.62
N SER A 240 20.62 -33.44 -22.53
CA SER A 240 21.67 -32.43 -22.53
C SER A 240 23.04 -33.08 -22.62
N LEU A 241 24.06 -32.32 -22.98
CA LEU A 241 25.44 -32.78 -22.86
C LEU A 241 25.87 -32.77 -21.39
N PRO A 242 26.79 -33.64 -20.96
CA PRO A 242 27.46 -33.51 -19.68
C PRO A 242 28.21 -32.18 -19.60
N ILE A 243 28.11 -31.48 -18.46
CA ILE A 243 28.69 -30.13 -18.31
C ILE A 243 29.90 -30.23 -17.37
N PRO A 244 31.12 -29.86 -17.80
CA PRO A 244 32.30 -29.95 -16.95
C PRO A 244 32.19 -29.00 -15.76
N ILE A 245 32.52 -29.47 -14.56
CA ILE A 245 32.50 -28.70 -13.31
C ILE A 245 33.76 -28.98 -12.48
N LYS A 246 34.18 -28.00 -11.68
CA LYS A 246 35.36 -28.10 -10.83
C LYS A 246 34.96 -28.13 -9.36
N ILE A 247 35.26 -29.26 -8.69
CA ILE A 247 34.94 -29.43 -7.26
C ILE A 247 36.19 -29.28 -6.39
N THR A 248 36.19 -28.31 -5.47
CA THR A 248 37.28 -28.01 -4.52
C THR A 248 36.90 -28.42 -3.07
N GLY A 249 37.89 -28.54 -2.17
CA GLY A 249 37.64 -28.86 -0.74
C GLY A 249 37.68 -30.36 -0.36
N GLU A 250 37.45 -30.67 0.92
CA GLU A 250 37.46 -32.02 1.53
C GLU A 250 36.29 -32.16 2.51
N LEU A 251 35.74 -33.38 2.71
CA LEU A 251 34.58 -33.57 3.60
C LEU A 251 34.92 -33.11 5.02
N PRO A 252 34.16 -32.17 5.63
CA PRO A 252 34.42 -31.79 7.01
C PRO A 252 34.15 -32.99 7.94
N SER A 253 35.14 -33.29 8.79
CA SER A 253 35.05 -34.30 9.84
C SER A 253 34.05 -33.86 10.94
N PRO A 254 33.43 -34.81 11.67
CA PRO A 254 32.31 -34.51 12.59
C PRO A 254 32.72 -33.71 13.84
N GLU A 255 34.00 -33.39 14.02
CA GLU A 255 34.57 -32.81 15.25
C GLU A 255 34.71 -31.28 15.22
N SER A 256 34.28 -30.61 14.13
CA SER A 256 34.20 -29.13 14.07
C SER A 256 32.80 -28.56 14.32
N LEU A 257 31.86 -29.39 14.77
CA LEU A 257 30.50 -29.01 15.18
C LEU A 257 30.43 -28.38 16.59
N GLY A 258 31.55 -27.87 17.11
CA GLY A 258 31.70 -27.36 18.48
C GLY A 258 31.75 -25.84 18.65
N GLU A 259 31.78 -25.07 17.57
CA GLU A 259 31.76 -23.59 17.64
C GLU A 259 30.86 -22.99 16.55
N ALA A 260 29.74 -23.66 16.27
CA ALA A 260 28.64 -23.04 15.55
C ALA A 260 27.90 -22.15 16.54
N LEU A 261 28.06 -20.84 16.38
CA LEU A 261 27.24 -19.80 16.98
C LEU A 261 25.76 -20.24 17.02
N GLU A 262 25.29 -20.52 18.22
CA GLU A 262 23.89 -20.80 18.52
C GLU A 262 23.09 -19.50 18.30
N PHE A 263 22.81 -19.18 17.04
CA PHE A 263 21.86 -18.14 16.68
C PHE A 263 20.46 -18.74 16.69
N LEU A 264 19.58 -18.04 17.40
CA LEU A 264 18.17 -18.39 17.58
C LEU A 264 17.46 -18.54 16.23
N PRO A 265 16.51 -19.48 16.11
CA PRO A 265 15.78 -19.71 14.87
C PRO A 265 14.95 -18.48 14.47
N LEU A 266 14.94 -18.19 13.17
CA LEU A 266 14.05 -17.24 12.51
C LEU A 266 12.60 -17.45 12.96
N SER A 267 11.93 -16.38 13.37
CA SER A 267 10.46 -16.38 13.34
C SER A 267 9.85 -15.01 13.10
N GLU A 268 8.72 -15.09 12.43
CA GLU A 268 7.88 -14.07 11.84
C GLU A 268 7.52 -12.96 12.85
N ARG A 269 8.03 -11.75 12.62
CA ARG A 269 7.42 -10.55 13.18
C ARG A 269 7.14 -9.55 12.05
N PRO A 270 5.90 -9.11 11.87
CA PRO A 270 5.67 -7.84 11.21
C PRO A 270 6.14 -6.73 12.17
N LEU A 271 7.34 -6.19 11.92
CA LEU A 271 7.86 -5.03 12.64
C LEU A 271 6.99 -3.82 12.29
N LYS A 272 6.11 -3.40 13.21
CA LYS A 272 5.24 -2.24 13.00
C LYS A 272 6.07 -0.95 13.07
N VAL A 273 6.13 -0.26 11.95
CA VAL A 273 6.75 1.05 11.81
C VAL A 273 5.92 2.12 12.51
N PHE A 274 6.47 2.72 13.55
CA PHE A 274 5.95 3.99 14.07
C PHE A 274 6.72 5.14 13.41
N ARG A 275 6.09 5.82 12.45
CA ARG A 275 6.63 7.04 11.83
C ARG A 275 6.95 8.08 12.92
N LYS A 276 8.11 8.74 12.82
CA LYS A 276 8.56 9.81 13.74
C LYS A 276 7.48 10.89 13.82
N SER A 277 6.63 10.84 14.84
CA SER A 277 5.61 11.87 15.06
C SER A 277 6.32 13.14 15.53
N SER A 278 6.08 14.25 14.83
CA SER A 278 6.58 15.56 15.26
C SER A 278 6.08 15.83 16.69
N PRO A 279 6.85 16.54 17.53
CA PRO A 279 6.40 16.87 18.89
C PRO A 279 5.02 17.55 18.87
N LEU A 280 4.72 18.36 17.84
CA LEU A 280 3.40 18.94 17.64
C LEU A 280 2.30 17.89 17.42
N SER A 281 2.51 16.87 16.58
CA SER A 281 1.53 15.78 16.37
C SER A 281 1.33 14.89 17.61
N LYS A 282 2.39 14.72 18.43
CA LYS A 282 2.31 14.00 19.72
C LYS A 282 1.42 14.72 20.74
N TRP A 283 1.26 16.03 20.62
CA TRP A 283 0.44 16.86 21.52
C TRP A 283 -0.86 17.35 20.88
N ALA A 284 -1.04 17.20 19.57
CA ALA A 284 -2.19 17.74 18.84
C ALA A 284 -3.55 17.26 19.38
N TRP A 285 -3.62 16.03 19.84
CA TRP A 285 -4.85 15.44 20.38
C TRP A 285 -5.13 15.87 21.84
N GLN A 286 -4.18 16.55 22.51
CA GLN A 286 -4.41 17.26 23.78
C GLN A 286 -5.22 18.56 23.60
N ILE A 287 -5.32 19.06 22.36
CA ILE A 287 -6.13 20.25 22.02
C ILE A 287 -7.63 19.96 22.22
N ILE A 288 -8.08 18.72 22.02
CA ILE A 288 -9.50 18.35 22.14
C ILE A 288 -9.98 18.47 23.61
N PRO A 289 -9.33 17.84 24.61
CA PRO A 289 -9.64 18.08 26.03
C PRO A 289 -9.52 19.55 26.44
N ALA A 290 -8.52 20.27 25.92
CA ALA A 290 -8.35 21.70 26.18
C ALA A 290 -9.53 22.54 25.63
N LEU A 291 -10.02 22.25 24.43
CA LEU A 291 -11.21 22.89 23.87
C LEU A 291 -12.48 22.55 24.65
N ILE A 292 -12.61 21.33 25.15
CA ILE A 292 -13.74 20.92 26.00
C ILE A 292 -13.70 21.68 27.34
N THR A 293 -12.54 21.79 27.98
CA THR A 293 -12.39 22.57 29.22
C THR A 293 -12.64 24.05 28.97
N CYS A 294 -12.11 24.63 27.89
CA CYS A 294 -12.42 26.00 27.46
C CYS A 294 -13.91 26.18 27.11
N SER A 295 -14.59 25.17 26.57
CA SER A 295 -16.03 25.22 26.28
C SER A 295 -16.86 25.17 27.56
N ILE A 296 -16.49 24.36 28.55
CA ILE A 296 -17.14 24.33 29.87
C ILE A 296 -16.91 25.66 30.61
N LEU A 297 -15.68 26.19 30.57
CA LEU A 297 -15.36 27.52 31.08
C LEU A 297 -16.13 28.61 30.33
N GLY A 298 -16.25 28.47 29.00
CA GLY A 298 -16.96 29.39 28.11
C GLY A 298 -18.47 29.35 28.30
N ILE A 299 -19.07 28.19 28.57
CA ILE A 299 -20.49 28.07 28.94
C ILE A 299 -20.72 28.73 30.30
N ALA A 300 -19.82 28.55 31.25
CA ALA A 300 -19.93 29.21 32.55
C ALA A 300 -19.72 30.72 32.47
N PHE A 301 -18.75 31.17 31.65
CA PHE A 301 -18.53 32.56 31.35
C PHE A 301 -19.71 33.14 30.56
N ARG A 302 -20.31 32.40 29.62
CA ARG A 302 -21.53 32.77 28.89
C ARG A 302 -22.74 32.80 29.79
N ASN A 303 -22.84 31.97 30.83
CA ASN A 303 -23.94 32.04 31.79
C ASN A 303 -23.76 33.24 32.73
N ARG A 304 -22.52 33.53 33.16
CA ARG A 304 -22.17 34.78 33.86
C ARG A 304 -22.33 36.03 32.98
N LEU A 305 -22.07 35.92 31.68
CA LEU A 305 -22.28 36.96 30.68
C LEU A 305 -23.75 37.05 30.25
N LYS A 306 -24.56 35.99 30.27
CA LYS A 306 -26.01 36.02 30.03
C LYS A 306 -26.71 36.74 31.18
N ALA A 307 -26.25 36.53 32.41
CA ALA A 307 -26.61 37.38 33.54
C ALA A 307 -26.20 38.86 33.32
N ARG A 308 -25.21 39.14 32.46
CA ARG A 308 -24.85 40.49 31.98
C ARG A 308 -25.48 40.90 30.63
N HIS A 309 -25.95 39.97 29.79
CA HIS A 309 -26.51 40.19 28.44
C HIS A 309 -28.03 40.28 28.44
N ILE A 310 -28.70 39.84 29.51
CA ILE A 310 -30.04 40.33 29.86
C ILE A 310 -30.02 41.86 30.02
N ALA A 311 -28.85 42.48 30.21
CA ALA A 311 -28.66 43.93 30.13
C ALA A 311 -28.25 44.49 28.72
N LEU A 312 -28.14 43.67 27.66
CA LEU A 312 -27.63 44.06 26.31
C LEU A 312 -28.52 43.65 25.11
N ALA A 313 -29.70 43.08 25.35
CA ALA A 313 -30.72 42.79 24.32
C ALA A 313 -31.16 44.00 23.43
N PRO A 314 -31.18 45.27 23.88
CA PRO A 314 -31.69 46.40 23.09
C PRO A 314 -30.91 46.76 21.82
N ARG A 315 -29.67 46.29 21.67
CA ARG A 315 -28.74 46.77 20.62
C ARG A 315 -28.98 46.19 19.23
N ARG A 316 -29.69 45.05 19.12
CA ARG A 316 -29.95 44.37 17.84
C ARG A 316 -31.26 44.80 17.17
N GLU A 317 -32.27 45.18 17.96
CA GLU A 317 -33.51 45.78 17.45
C GLU A 317 -33.20 47.16 16.83
N PHE A 318 -32.33 47.93 17.49
CA PHE A 318 -31.80 49.21 17.01
C PHE A 318 -31.24 49.18 15.58
N GLU A 319 -30.40 48.20 15.20
CA GLU A 319 -29.78 48.18 13.86
C GLU A 319 -30.74 47.89 12.70
N ASN A 320 -31.86 47.21 12.97
CA ASN A 320 -32.84 46.85 11.94
C ASN A 320 -33.79 48.01 11.65
N GLU A 321 -34.31 48.67 12.69
CA GLU A 321 -35.16 49.85 12.55
C GLU A 321 -34.37 51.06 11.96
N LEU A 322 -33.07 51.16 12.26
CA LEU A 322 -32.16 52.16 11.67
C LEU A 322 -32.16 52.13 10.14
N LYS A 323 -32.16 50.92 9.56
CA LYS A 323 -32.13 50.70 8.11
C LYS A 323 -33.42 51.17 7.46
N GLU A 324 -34.54 51.07 8.17
CA GLU A 324 -35.85 51.51 7.71
C GLU A 324 -35.87 53.04 7.51
N VAL A 325 -35.36 53.79 8.49
CA VAL A 325 -35.16 55.26 8.40
C VAL A 325 -34.27 55.66 7.24
N THR A 326 -33.20 54.90 6.97
CA THR A 326 -32.28 55.22 5.87
C THR A 326 -32.92 55.09 4.48
N SER A 327 -33.98 54.27 4.38
CA SER A 327 -34.67 53.93 3.12
C SER A 327 -35.91 54.79 2.83
N ALA A 328 -36.40 55.55 3.82
CA ALA A 328 -37.50 56.49 3.65
C ALA A 328 -37.10 57.67 2.72
N SER A 329 -38.09 58.19 1.99
CA SER A 329 -37.99 59.00 0.75
C SER A 329 -37.07 60.24 0.79
N ASN A 330 -36.77 60.80 -0.40
CA ASN A 330 -35.91 61.97 -0.61
C ASN A 330 -36.51 63.33 -0.15
N ASP A 331 -37.67 63.30 0.50
CA ASP A 331 -38.35 64.49 0.99
C ASP A 331 -37.92 64.79 2.43
N ARG A 332 -37.58 66.07 2.69
CA ARG A 332 -37.08 66.53 3.98
C ARG A 332 -38.06 66.24 5.13
N VAL A 333 -39.36 66.36 4.88
CA VAL A 333 -40.40 66.21 5.91
C VAL A 333 -40.56 64.76 6.40
N THR A 334 -40.59 63.79 5.49
CA THR A 334 -40.76 62.37 5.83
C THR A 334 -39.50 61.78 6.45
N PHE A 335 -38.32 62.18 5.97
CA PHE A 335 -37.04 61.71 6.52
C PHE A 335 -36.85 62.12 7.99
N PHE A 336 -37.10 63.39 8.34
CA PHE A 336 -36.98 63.85 9.73
C PHE A 336 -38.10 63.31 10.64
N ARG A 337 -39.28 63.00 10.08
CA ARG A 337 -40.37 62.36 10.83
C ARG A 337 -40.03 60.91 11.20
N GLU A 338 -39.49 60.13 10.27
CA GLU A 338 -39.06 58.74 10.53
C GLU A 338 -37.78 58.67 11.37
N ALA A 339 -36.82 59.58 11.16
CA ALA A 339 -35.62 59.67 11.99
C ALA A 339 -35.92 60.05 13.43
N ALA A 340 -36.87 60.97 13.63
CA ALA A 340 -37.35 61.32 14.96
C ALA A 340 -38.18 60.20 15.58
N ARG A 341 -39.02 59.51 14.81
CA ARG A 341 -39.80 58.34 15.26
C ARG A 341 -38.88 57.24 15.79
N PHE A 342 -37.86 56.89 15.01
CA PHE A 342 -36.82 55.93 15.41
C PHE A 342 -36.05 56.37 16.66
N ALA A 343 -35.72 57.67 16.78
CA ALA A 343 -35.08 58.21 17.98
C ALA A 343 -36.00 58.20 19.22
N THR A 344 -37.32 58.38 19.06
CA THR A 344 -38.31 58.24 20.15
C THR A 344 -38.61 56.79 20.51
N GLU A 345 -38.66 55.87 19.55
CA GLU A 345 -38.92 54.44 19.80
C GLU A 345 -37.73 53.76 20.52
N HIS A 346 -36.52 54.32 20.38
CA HIS A 346 -35.29 53.85 21.05
C HIS A 346 -34.80 54.76 22.20
N ASP A 347 -35.63 55.69 22.68
CA ASP A 347 -35.40 56.55 23.86
C ASP A 347 -34.09 57.40 23.80
N ALA A 348 -33.66 57.78 22.60
CA ALA A 348 -32.43 58.53 22.33
C ALA A 348 -32.69 60.04 22.15
N ALA A 349 -33.27 60.69 23.17
CA ALA A 349 -33.61 62.12 23.12
C ALA A 349 -32.40 63.05 23.35
N GLU A 350 -31.55 62.73 24.33
CA GLU A 350 -30.33 63.50 24.63
C GLU A 350 -29.25 63.22 23.57
N GLY A 351 -28.88 64.26 22.82
CA GLY A 351 -27.91 64.21 21.72
C GLY A 351 -28.52 64.28 20.31
N LEU A 352 -29.84 64.18 20.18
CA LEU A 352 -30.60 64.30 18.93
C LEU A 352 -31.66 65.44 18.97
N GLU A 353 -31.57 66.36 19.93
CA GLU A 353 -32.51 67.48 20.12
C GLU A 353 -32.71 68.36 18.88
N GLU A 354 -31.66 68.57 18.09
CA GLU A 354 -31.73 69.30 16.82
C GLU A 354 -32.66 68.60 15.81
N VAL A 355 -32.67 67.27 15.77
CA VAL A 355 -33.53 66.47 14.88
C VAL A 355 -35.00 66.61 15.28
N PHE A 356 -35.29 66.66 16.59
CA PHE A 356 -36.64 66.87 17.11
C PHE A 356 -37.16 68.31 16.89
N LYS A 357 -36.32 69.34 17.12
CA LYS A 357 -36.68 70.75 16.84
C LYS A 357 -36.98 70.98 15.35
N ILE A 358 -36.14 70.44 14.47
CA ILE A 358 -36.32 70.56 13.01
C ILE A 358 -37.59 69.83 12.56
N ARG A 359 -37.88 68.63 13.11
CA ARG A 359 -39.14 67.93 12.83
C ARG A 359 -40.35 68.79 13.21
N ASP A 360 -40.35 69.37 14.40
CA ASP A 360 -41.51 70.10 14.92
C ASP A 360 -41.75 71.43 14.18
N GLU A 361 -40.70 72.15 13.80
CA GLU A 361 -40.82 73.33 12.93
C GLU A 361 -41.39 73.02 11.54
N ILE A 362 -41.07 71.84 11.00
CA ILE A 362 -41.49 71.42 9.66
C ILE A 362 -42.93 70.86 9.69
N CYS A 363 -43.32 70.14 10.74
CA CYS A 363 -44.60 69.42 10.80
C CYS A 363 -45.82 70.29 11.16
N PHE A 364 -45.64 71.47 11.78
CA PHE A 364 -46.76 72.34 12.20
C PHE A 364 -47.22 73.37 11.15
N ARG A 365 -46.69 73.35 9.92
CA ARG A 365 -47.17 74.21 8.82
C ARG A 365 -48.38 73.57 8.14
N GLN A 366 -49.49 74.31 7.95
CA GLN A 366 -50.64 73.83 7.15
C GLN A 366 -50.23 73.74 5.67
N ASP A 367 -50.26 72.52 5.11
CA ASP A 367 -49.78 72.11 3.77
C ASP A 367 -48.30 72.46 3.43
N PRO A 368 -47.33 71.68 3.96
CA PRO A 368 -45.92 71.87 3.64
C PRO A 368 -45.59 71.36 2.22
N LYS A 369 -45.06 72.23 1.36
CA LYS A 369 -44.56 71.84 0.03
C LYS A 369 -43.28 70.99 0.17
N PRO A 370 -43.07 69.97 -0.68
CA PRO A 370 -41.90 69.09 -0.59
C PRO A 370 -40.61 69.88 -0.85
N GLU A 371 -39.79 70.02 0.21
CA GLU A 371 -38.44 70.60 0.11
C GLU A 371 -37.41 69.49 -0.13
N PRO A 372 -36.49 69.66 -1.10
CA PRO A 372 -35.46 68.67 -1.39
C PRO A 372 -34.41 68.62 -0.26
N LEU A 373 -34.08 67.41 0.19
CA LEU A 373 -33.13 67.18 1.28
C LEU A 373 -31.67 67.39 0.83
N GLU A 374 -30.89 68.18 1.57
CA GLU A 374 -29.47 68.40 1.27
C GLU A 374 -28.64 67.12 1.56
N PRO A 375 -27.79 66.64 0.64
CA PRO A 375 -27.08 65.36 0.82
C PRO A 375 -26.07 65.33 1.98
N SER A 376 -25.57 66.51 2.37
CA SER A 376 -24.62 66.71 3.48
C SER A 376 -25.29 66.44 4.84
N GLU A 377 -26.53 66.89 5.01
CA GLU A 377 -27.37 66.66 6.19
C GLU A 377 -27.73 65.17 6.34
N LYS A 378 -28.18 64.53 5.26
CA LYS A 378 -28.51 63.08 5.26
C LYS A 378 -27.32 62.22 5.69
N LYS A 379 -26.12 62.52 5.15
CA LYS A 379 -24.89 61.79 5.48
C LYS A 379 -24.42 62.03 6.91
N ARG A 380 -24.77 63.15 7.55
CA ARG A 380 -24.39 63.44 8.94
C ARG A 380 -25.21 62.59 9.91
N VAL A 381 -26.52 62.47 9.66
CA VAL A 381 -27.45 61.64 10.43
C VAL A 381 -27.12 60.15 10.28
N LEU A 382 -26.89 59.66 9.06
CA LEU A 382 -26.60 58.23 8.81
C LEU A 382 -25.26 57.73 9.36
N ARG A 383 -24.29 58.64 9.59
CA ARG A 383 -22.97 58.29 10.11
C ARG A 383 -22.99 58.05 11.62
N LEU A 384 -23.83 58.80 12.33
CA LEU A 384 -24.11 58.58 13.76
C LEU A 384 -24.78 57.22 14.01
N LEU A 385 -25.48 56.72 13.00
CA LEU A 385 -26.32 55.54 13.07
C LEU A 385 -25.58 54.21 12.79
N ARG A 386 -24.43 54.21 12.08
CA ARG A 386 -23.80 53.01 11.50
C ARG A 386 -22.57 52.41 12.20
N THR A 387 -22.14 52.93 13.35
CA THR A 387 -20.90 52.52 14.04
C THR A 387 -20.93 51.14 14.73
N LEU A 388 -21.77 50.19 14.28
CA LEU A 388 -22.22 49.07 15.12
C LEU A 388 -22.13 47.60 14.64
N SER A 389 -21.44 47.22 13.54
CA SER A 389 -21.12 45.78 13.31
C SER A 389 -19.78 45.52 12.61
N PRO A 390 -19.12 44.34 12.78
CA PRO A 390 -19.23 43.29 11.73
C PRO A 390 -18.86 41.79 12.06
N LEU A 391 -19.20 40.91 11.08
CA LEU A 391 -18.50 39.68 10.55
C LEU A 391 -18.23 38.43 11.45
N LEU A 392 -18.10 37.17 11.00
CA LEU A 392 -18.44 36.37 9.81
C LEU A 392 -17.91 34.93 10.08
N ILE A 393 -18.65 33.92 9.64
CA ILE A 393 -18.30 32.48 9.66
C ILE A 393 -17.60 32.14 8.34
N PHE A 394 -16.49 31.38 8.32
CA PHE A 394 -16.33 30.22 7.42
C PHE A 394 -15.08 29.36 7.69
N LEU A 395 -15.29 28.04 7.76
CA LEU A 395 -14.30 26.96 7.92
C LEU A 395 -14.10 26.21 6.58
N ILE A 396 -12.83 25.90 6.26
CA ILE A 396 -12.23 24.58 5.89
C ILE A 396 -12.80 23.76 4.70
N SER A 397 -11.93 23.31 3.77
CA SER A 397 -11.54 21.89 3.52
C SER A 397 -10.63 21.68 2.27
N ILE A 398 -9.47 20.97 2.38
CA ILE A 398 -9.09 19.57 1.97
C ILE A 398 -8.84 19.43 0.43
N GLY A 399 -7.88 18.70 -0.16
CA GLY A 399 -6.86 17.69 0.21
C GLY A 399 -6.21 17.09 -1.07
N SER A 400 -5.12 16.33 -0.92
CA SER A 400 -4.09 15.89 -1.90
C SER A 400 -4.37 14.61 -2.71
N LEU A 401 -3.64 14.40 -3.83
CA LEU A 401 -3.54 13.13 -4.60
C LEU A 401 -2.05 12.71 -4.81
N ILE A 402 -1.77 11.39 -4.89
CA ILE A 402 -0.46 10.74 -5.10
C ILE A 402 -0.52 9.87 -6.37
N GLN A 403 0.61 9.68 -7.07
CA GLN A 403 0.78 8.83 -8.27
C GLN A 403 2.05 7.96 -8.18
N THR A 404 2.09 6.80 -8.86
CA THR A 404 3.13 5.74 -8.80
C THR A 404 3.93 5.60 -10.11
N SER A 405 5.16 5.06 -10.04
CA SER A 405 6.04 4.77 -11.20
C SER A 405 6.64 3.34 -11.16
N LYS A 406 7.25 2.94 -12.30
CA LYS A 406 7.48 1.58 -12.84
C LYS A 406 8.98 1.20 -12.82
N ALA A 407 9.33 -0.10 -12.73
CA ALA A 407 10.72 -0.61 -12.60
C ALA A 407 11.36 -1.09 -13.93
N ILE A 408 12.70 -1.08 -14.00
CA ILE A 408 13.59 -1.37 -15.14
C ILE A 408 14.72 -2.33 -14.67
N ASP A 409 15.17 -3.26 -15.52
CA ASP A 409 16.21 -4.27 -15.25
C ASP A 409 17.62 -3.82 -15.72
N HIS A 410 18.59 -3.67 -14.81
CA HIS A 410 20.01 -3.32 -15.06
C HIS A 410 20.99 -4.26 -14.31
N SER A 411 22.29 -4.19 -14.64
CA SER A 411 23.38 -4.89 -13.91
C SER A 411 23.51 -4.38 -12.45
N PRO A 412 24.02 -5.13 -11.45
CA PRO A 412 23.90 -4.75 -10.03
C PRO A 412 24.58 -3.42 -9.64
N GLU A 413 25.72 -3.09 -10.25
CA GLU A 413 26.44 -1.84 -9.98
C GLU A 413 25.79 -0.63 -10.68
N GLU A 414 25.36 -0.79 -11.93
CA GLU A 414 24.63 0.23 -12.68
C GLU A 414 23.23 0.45 -12.10
N ALA A 415 22.53 -0.62 -11.71
CA ALA A 415 21.24 -0.57 -11.02
C ALA A 415 21.37 0.15 -9.67
N LYS A 416 22.44 -0.09 -8.90
CA LYS A 416 22.72 0.65 -7.67
C LYS A 416 22.90 2.15 -7.96
N ALA A 417 23.70 2.52 -8.97
CA ALA A 417 23.92 3.91 -9.34
C ALA A 417 22.63 4.61 -9.82
N ASP A 418 21.84 3.94 -10.63
CA ASP A 418 20.57 4.44 -11.16
C ASP A 418 19.50 4.58 -10.07
N ILE A 419 19.44 3.63 -9.13
CA ILE A 419 18.54 3.71 -7.97
C ILE A 419 18.94 4.87 -7.05
N LEU A 420 20.24 5.10 -6.84
CA LEU A 420 20.70 6.26 -6.06
C LEU A 420 20.34 7.58 -6.75
N ALA A 421 20.54 7.67 -8.07
CA ALA A 421 20.14 8.85 -8.86
C ALA A 421 18.60 9.06 -8.89
N SER A 422 17.81 7.98 -8.94
CA SER A 422 16.35 8.08 -8.86
C SER A 422 15.85 8.48 -7.47
N MET A 423 16.56 8.09 -6.40
CA MET A 423 16.25 8.53 -5.03
C MET A 423 16.49 10.03 -4.82
N GLU A 424 17.49 10.63 -5.49
CA GLU A 424 17.74 12.08 -5.44
C GLU A 424 16.58 12.89 -6.04
N THR A 425 15.86 12.32 -7.02
CA THR A 425 14.73 12.98 -7.69
C THR A 425 13.38 12.65 -7.05
N ALA A 426 13.13 11.38 -6.69
CA ALA A 426 11.90 10.93 -6.04
C ALA A 426 12.09 9.60 -5.28
N ALA A 427 12.35 9.68 -3.98
CA ALA A 427 12.50 8.50 -3.13
C ALA A 427 11.17 7.74 -2.90
N ALA A 428 11.05 6.55 -3.49
CA ALA A 428 10.02 5.55 -3.18
C ALA A 428 10.57 4.42 -2.30
N ARG A 429 9.71 3.75 -1.52
CA ARG A 429 10.12 2.68 -0.59
C ARG A 429 10.74 1.47 -1.29
N GLU A 430 10.32 1.18 -2.52
CA GLU A 430 10.78 0.05 -3.32
C GLU A 430 12.28 0.19 -3.68
N HIS A 431 12.80 1.43 -3.77
CA HIS A 431 14.23 1.67 -3.99
C HIS A 431 15.08 1.10 -2.87
N LEU A 432 14.62 1.16 -1.61
CA LEU A 432 15.35 0.61 -0.45
C LEU A 432 15.45 -0.92 -0.49
N HIS A 433 14.38 -1.59 -0.96
CA HIS A 433 14.39 -3.04 -1.14
C HIS A 433 15.36 -3.45 -2.24
N ASN A 434 15.33 -2.73 -3.36
CA ASN A 434 16.19 -3.01 -4.51
C ASN A 434 17.67 -2.73 -4.19
N LEU A 435 17.98 -1.68 -3.42
CA LEU A 435 19.34 -1.42 -2.93
C LEU A 435 19.83 -2.55 -2.02
N ALA A 436 18.99 -3.05 -1.11
CA ALA A 436 19.35 -4.18 -0.25
C ALA A 436 19.69 -5.44 -1.06
N ILE A 437 18.94 -5.71 -2.14
CA ILE A 437 19.23 -6.83 -3.06
C ILE A 437 20.53 -6.59 -3.84
N CYS A 438 20.79 -5.36 -4.28
CA CYS A 438 22.03 -5.03 -5.00
C CYS A 438 23.26 -5.19 -4.11
N GLU A 439 23.22 -4.68 -2.88
CA GLU A 439 24.33 -4.83 -1.92
C GLU A 439 24.56 -6.27 -1.49
N LEU A 440 23.48 -7.07 -1.38
CA LEU A 440 23.57 -8.50 -1.11
C LEU A 440 24.31 -9.22 -2.25
N LYS A 441 24.00 -8.89 -3.50
CA LYS A 441 24.69 -9.43 -4.69
C LYS A 441 26.14 -8.97 -4.81
N LEU A 442 26.49 -7.82 -4.22
CA LEU A 442 27.86 -7.29 -4.15
C LEU A 442 28.63 -7.78 -2.91
N GLU A 443 28.06 -8.71 -2.13
CA GLU A 443 28.63 -9.26 -0.89
C GLU A 443 28.90 -8.23 0.23
N ASN A 444 28.27 -7.04 0.16
CA ASN A 444 28.36 -6.01 1.19
C ASN A 444 27.29 -6.24 2.28
N TYR A 445 27.48 -7.27 3.11
CA TYR A 445 26.47 -7.74 4.07
C TYR A 445 25.99 -6.69 5.09
N GLY A 446 26.87 -5.79 5.52
CA GLY A 446 26.50 -4.73 6.48
C GLY A 446 25.61 -3.64 5.87
N GLU A 447 25.93 -3.22 4.64
CA GLU A 447 25.09 -2.29 3.87
C GLU A 447 23.77 -2.94 3.45
N ALA A 448 23.80 -4.20 3.03
CA ALA A 448 22.59 -4.96 2.72
C ALA A 448 21.64 -5.06 3.93
N SER A 449 22.17 -5.33 5.13
CA SER A 449 21.40 -5.32 6.40
C SER A 449 20.84 -3.93 6.72
N LEU A 450 21.61 -2.88 6.45
CA LEU A 450 21.19 -1.49 6.63
C LEU A 450 20.01 -1.12 5.72
N TRP A 451 20.08 -1.41 4.42
CA TRP A 451 19.00 -1.13 3.48
C TRP A 451 17.76 -1.99 3.75
N ALA A 452 17.94 -3.25 4.18
CA ALA A 452 16.84 -4.13 4.56
C ALA A 452 16.03 -3.59 5.76
N HIS A 453 16.71 -3.10 6.79
CA HIS A 453 16.07 -2.48 7.95
C HIS A 453 15.46 -1.11 7.63
N ARG A 454 16.04 -0.35 6.70
CA ARG A 454 15.41 0.87 6.14
C ARG A 454 14.12 0.53 5.40
N TYR A 455 14.11 -0.51 4.57
CA TYR A 455 12.90 -0.96 3.87
C TYR A 455 11.79 -1.40 4.85
N GLN A 456 12.14 -2.12 5.92
CA GLN A 456 11.20 -2.43 7.01
C GLN A 456 10.63 -1.16 7.64
N LEU A 457 11.46 -0.15 7.88
CA LEU A 457 11.03 1.15 8.42
C LEU A 457 10.08 1.90 7.47
N HIS A 458 10.02 1.55 6.19
CA HIS A 458 9.02 2.10 5.24
C HIS A 458 7.80 1.18 5.04
N GLY A 459 7.63 0.17 5.89
CA GLY A 459 6.48 -0.74 5.93
C GLY A 459 6.57 -1.91 4.96
N GLY A 460 7.76 -2.18 4.42
CA GLY A 460 8.06 -3.35 3.61
C GLY A 460 8.34 -4.59 4.45
N ASP A 461 8.08 -5.77 3.90
CA ASP A 461 8.46 -7.04 4.51
C ASP A 461 9.82 -7.49 3.97
N SER A 462 10.85 -7.52 4.83
CA SER A 462 12.20 -7.97 4.47
C SER A 462 12.59 -9.29 5.14
N SER A 463 11.64 -10.00 5.76
CA SER A 463 11.90 -11.25 6.50
C SER A 463 12.74 -12.26 5.71
N LYS A 464 12.41 -12.48 4.43
CA LYS A 464 13.14 -13.36 3.51
C LYS A 464 14.56 -12.86 3.17
N LEU A 465 14.74 -11.55 3.02
CA LEU A 465 16.05 -10.97 2.74
C LEU A 465 16.96 -10.99 3.98
N MET A 466 16.37 -10.83 5.16
CA MET A 466 17.08 -10.89 6.44
C MET A 466 17.53 -12.30 6.83
N SER A 467 16.86 -13.35 6.35
CA SER A 467 17.30 -14.74 6.62
C SER A 467 18.61 -15.12 5.92
N GLU A 468 19.00 -14.36 4.88
CA GLU A 468 20.21 -14.60 4.09
C GLU A 468 21.40 -13.78 4.61
N LEU A 469 21.19 -12.86 5.56
CA LEU A 469 22.21 -11.92 6.06
C LEU A 469 22.82 -12.37 7.40
N PRO A 470 24.14 -12.28 7.57
CA PRO A 470 24.79 -12.56 8.86
C PRO A 470 24.54 -11.43 9.87
N GLY A 471 24.35 -11.77 11.16
CA GLY A 471 24.27 -10.78 12.24
C GLY A 471 23.42 -11.20 13.44
N SER A 472 23.41 -10.36 14.49
CA SER A 472 22.49 -10.52 15.62
C SER A 472 21.17 -9.77 15.40
N HIS A 473 20.06 -10.50 15.44
CA HIS A 473 18.71 -10.01 15.13
C HIS A 473 17.84 -9.86 16.39
N ALA A 474 16.65 -9.27 16.25
CA ALA A 474 15.73 -8.99 17.36
C ALA A 474 15.15 -10.28 18.00
N ARG A 475 15.10 -10.34 19.33
CA ARG A 475 14.58 -11.47 20.13
C ARG A 475 13.04 -11.55 20.13
N SER A 476 12.48 -12.76 20.17
CA SER A 476 11.05 -13.06 20.41
C SER A 476 10.58 -12.62 21.80
N PRO A 477 9.26 -12.38 22.01
CA PRO A 477 8.76 -11.88 23.28
C PRO A 477 8.36 -13.04 24.22
N GLU A 478 8.99 -13.13 25.40
CA GLU A 478 8.57 -13.98 26.52
C GLU A 478 7.95 -13.15 27.67
N GLY A 479 6.62 -13.06 27.71
CA GLY A 479 5.88 -12.53 28.87
C GLY A 479 5.33 -11.12 28.72
N THR A 480 5.89 -10.14 29.44
CA THR A 480 5.36 -8.76 29.52
C THR A 480 5.61 -7.92 28.26
N GLU A 481 6.24 -8.46 27.20
CA GLU A 481 6.56 -7.63 26.03
C GLU A 481 5.37 -7.34 25.10
N TRP A 482 4.16 -7.84 25.40
CA TRP A 482 2.94 -7.32 24.76
C TRP A 482 2.77 -5.81 25.01
N LEU A 483 3.35 -5.27 26.09
CA LEU A 483 3.41 -3.82 26.33
C LEU A 483 4.22 -3.07 25.27
N SER A 484 5.15 -3.73 24.57
CA SER A 484 5.95 -3.11 23.49
C SER A 484 5.17 -2.91 22.18
N LEU A 485 3.96 -3.48 22.08
CA LEU A 485 3.08 -3.26 20.92
C LEU A 485 2.70 -1.78 20.75
N LEU A 486 2.68 -1.02 21.85
CA LEU A 486 2.49 0.42 21.84
C LEU A 486 3.76 1.11 22.30
N PRO A 487 4.22 2.17 21.61
CA PRO A 487 5.35 2.95 22.06
C PRO A 487 5.19 3.44 23.50
N LYS A 488 6.27 3.43 24.28
CA LYS A 488 6.30 3.88 25.68
C LYS A 488 5.62 5.25 25.91
N TRP A 489 5.75 6.18 24.96
CA TRP A 489 5.13 7.51 25.05
C TRP A 489 3.59 7.46 25.01
N ILE A 490 2.96 6.44 24.44
CA ILE A 490 1.49 6.27 24.44
C ILE A 490 0.96 5.99 25.85
N TYR A 491 1.68 5.19 26.65
CA TYR A 491 1.31 4.96 28.05
C TYR A 491 1.40 6.23 28.89
N PHE A 492 2.42 7.05 28.63
CA PHE A 492 2.55 8.38 29.24
C PHE A 492 1.40 9.32 28.85
N GLN A 493 0.90 9.16 27.64
CA GLN A 493 -0.19 9.95 27.09
C GLN A 493 -1.57 9.53 27.63
N ILE A 494 -1.79 8.24 27.84
CA ILE A 494 -2.96 7.70 28.56
C ILE A 494 -3.01 8.23 30.00
N LEU A 495 -1.84 8.36 30.65
CA LEU A 495 -1.73 8.97 31.98
C LEU A 495 -2.19 10.44 31.96
N ILE A 496 -1.74 11.24 30.98
CA ILE A 496 -2.14 12.65 30.83
C ILE A 496 -3.65 12.77 30.56
N MET A 497 -4.26 11.85 29.81
CA MET A 497 -5.70 11.81 29.62
C MET A 497 -6.46 11.55 30.91
N GLY A 498 -5.93 10.69 31.79
CA GLY A 498 -6.45 10.51 33.13
C GLY A 498 -6.49 11.82 33.92
N ILE A 499 -5.42 12.64 33.80
CA ILE A 499 -5.34 13.95 34.45
C ILE A 499 -6.38 14.93 33.88
N TRP A 500 -6.56 14.99 32.56
CA TRP A 500 -7.60 15.83 31.95
C TRP A 500 -9.02 15.43 32.35
N SER A 501 -9.27 14.12 32.40
CA SER A 501 -10.57 13.58 32.84
C SER A 501 -10.88 13.99 34.27
N LEU A 502 -9.87 14.00 35.16
CA LEU A 502 -10.00 14.49 36.53
C LEU A 502 -10.33 15.98 36.57
N VAL A 503 -9.64 16.81 35.79
CA VAL A 503 -9.91 18.26 35.71
C VAL A 503 -11.33 18.54 35.22
N ILE A 504 -11.79 17.79 34.21
CA ILE A 504 -13.16 17.90 33.70
C ILE A 504 -14.18 17.44 34.74
N ALA A 505 -13.92 16.36 35.49
CA ALA A 505 -14.79 15.91 36.58
C ALA A 505 -14.93 16.98 37.67
N ILE A 506 -13.84 17.67 38.04
CA ILE A 506 -13.84 18.76 39.02
C ILE A 506 -14.62 19.97 38.50
N LEU A 507 -14.37 20.39 37.25
CA LEU A 507 -15.06 21.54 36.64
C LEU A 507 -16.56 21.28 36.43
N THR A 508 -16.93 20.08 36.00
CA THR A 508 -18.34 19.68 35.88
C THR A 508 -19.03 19.63 37.24
N ALA A 509 -18.32 19.24 38.29
CA ALA A 509 -18.84 19.29 39.66
C ALA A 509 -19.08 20.74 40.15
N TRP A 510 -18.23 21.69 39.79
CA TRP A 510 -18.38 23.09 40.24
C TRP A 510 -19.32 23.95 39.41
N ASN A 511 -19.47 23.67 38.12
CA ASN A 511 -19.97 24.67 37.16
C ASN A 511 -21.28 24.29 36.47
N ILE A 512 -21.68 23.01 36.53
CA ILE A 512 -22.88 22.50 35.86
C ILE A 512 -23.92 22.12 36.92
N PHE A 513 -25.09 22.76 36.86
CA PHE A 513 -26.22 22.48 37.73
C PHE A 513 -27.35 21.81 36.92
N GLY A 514 -27.96 20.74 37.44
CA GLY A 514 -29.09 20.04 36.82
C GLY A 514 -28.93 18.50 36.72
N ASN A 515 -29.95 17.84 36.16
CA ASN A 515 -30.08 16.37 36.13
C ASN A 515 -28.96 15.64 35.35
N LYS A 516 -28.30 16.33 34.41
CA LYS A 516 -27.22 15.77 33.59
C LYS A 516 -25.85 15.74 34.30
N ARG A 517 -25.72 16.34 35.49
CA ARG A 517 -24.44 16.44 36.24
C ARG A 517 -23.95 15.08 36.73
N LYS A 518 -24.82 14.29 37.36
CA LYS A 518 -24.47 12.99 37.95
C LYS A 518 -23.90 11.99 36.94
N PRO A 519 -24.55 11.74 35.77
CA PRO A 519 -24.00 10.78 34.81
C PRO A 519 -22.65 11.23 34.25
N LEU A 520 -22.46 12.53 33.96
CA LEU A 520 -21.17 13.05 33.46
C LEU A 520 -20.04 12.85 34.47
N LEU A 521 -20.29 13.16 35.75
CA LEU A 521 -19.29 13.03 36.81
C LEU A 521 -18.86 11.58 37.00
N VAL A 522 -19.82 10.63 36.99
CA VAL A 522 -19.52 9.19 37.06
C VAL A 522 -18.65 8.75 35.88
N THR A 523 -18.99 9.17 34.65
CA THR A 523 -18.21 8.78 33.47
C THR A 523 -16.75 9.28 33.52
N PHE A 524 -16.52 10.55 33.83
CA PHE A 524 -15.16 11.12 33.87
C PHE A 524 -14.33 10.57 35.05
N SER A 525 -14.96 10.23 36.19
CA SER A 525 -14.27 9.57 37.30
C SER A 525 -13.80 8.16 36.95
N VAL A 526 -14.60 7.38 36.21
CA VAL A 526 -14.21 6.04 35.74
C VAL A 526 -13.04 6.12 34.75
N PHE A 527 -13.10 7.04 33.79
CA PHE A 527 -12.00 7.24 32.84
C PHE A 527 -10.69 7.70 33.52
N THR A 528 -10.80 8.48 34.60
CA THR A 528 -9.65 8.88 35.42
C THR A 528 -8.96 7.65 36.04
N GLY A 529 -9.73 6.78 36.69
CA GLY A 529 -9.20 5.57 37.33
C GLY A 529 -8.54 4.62 36.33
N LEU A 530 -9.18 4.39 35.18
CA LEU A 530 -8.65 3.53 34.12
C LEU A 530 -7.37 4.10 33.49
N GLY A 531 -7.33 5.40 33.23
CA GLY A 531 -6.15 6.09 32.68
C GLY A 531 -4.93 5.99 33.59
N PHE A 532 -5.10 6.19 34.90
CA PHE A 532 -4.00 6.03 35.86
C PHE A 532 -3.54 4.57 35.99
N ALA A 533 -4.47 3.61 36.08
CA ALA A 533 -4.13 2.20 36.20
C ALA A 533 -3.33 1.69 34.99
N ILE A 534 -3.80 1.97 33.77
CA ILE A 534 -3.15 1.53 32.54
C ILE A 534 -1.84 2.29 32.30
N GLY A 535 -1.83 3.61 32.50
CA GLY A 535 -0.64 4.44 32.29
C GLY A 535 0.51 4.08 33.23
N ILE A 536 0.25 3.98 34.54
CA ILE A 536 1.28 3.69 35.55
C ILE A 536 1.81 2.27 35.41
N THR A 537 0.92 1.29 35.25
CA THR A 537 1.29 -0.13 35.09
C THR A 537 2.07 -0.34 33.80
N GLY A 538 1.63 0.28 32.70
CA GLY A 538 2.28 0.24 31.40
C GLY A 538 3.69 0.83 31.42
N MET A 539 3.92 1.92 32.16
CA MET A 539 5.25 2.53 32.27
C MET A 539 6.21 1.73 33.16
N LYS A 540 5.72 1.08 34.23
CA LYS A 540 6.56 0.31 35.17
C LYS A 540 6.98 -1.07 34.64
N LEU A 541 6.10 -1.74 33.90
CA LEU A 541 6.31 -3.11 33.41
C LEU A 541 6.84 -3.17 31.96
N TYR A 542 7.16 -2.02 31.35
CA TYR A 542 7.64 -1.95 29.97
C TYR A 542 8.99 -2.67 29.82
N PRO A 543 9.16 -3.58 28.83
CA PRO A 543 10.38 -4.37 28.68
C PRO A 543 11.61 -3.51 28.37
N LEU A 544 12.75 -3.85 28.98
CA LEU A 544 14.02 -3.14 28.82
C LEU A 544 14.96 -3.98 27.94
N GLY A 545 15.08 -3.64 26.65
CA GLY A 545 16.00 -4.34 25.73
C GLY A 545 16.05 -3.69 24.35
N VAL A 546 17.22 -3.75 23.70
CA VAL A 546 17.47 -3.14 22.37
C VAL A 546 16.54 -3.72 21.30
N SER A 547 16.21 -5.00 21.41
CA SER A 547 15.26 -5.70 20.54
C SER A 547 13.82 -5.16 20.59
N PHE A 548 13.49 -4.29 21.56
CA PHE A 548 12.15 -3.76 21.81
C PHE A 548 12.08 -2.23 21.69
N GLU A 549 13.17 -1.63 21.22
CA GLU A 549 13.25 -0.20 20.92
C GLU A 549 12.81 0.05 19.47
N PRO A 550 12.28 1.25 19.16
CA PRO A 550 11.85 1.55 17.80
C PRO A 550 13.05 1.54 16.83
N LEU A 551 12.87 0.94 15.65
CA LEU A 551 13.90 0.83 14.61
C LEU A 551 14.55 2.19 14.26
N SER A 552 13.82 3.29 14.40
CA SER A 552 14.34 4.65 14.18
C SER A 552 15.43 5.09 15.15
N GLU A 553 15.60 4.41 16.29
CA GLU A 553 16.63 4.71 17.30
C GLU A 553 17.80 3.73 17.27
N LEU A 554 17.80 2.81 16.30
CA LEU A 554 18.77 1.73 16.18
C LEU A 554 19.74 1.99 15.02
N SER A 555 20.91 1.36 15.11
CA SER A 555 22.02 1.47 14.16
C SER A 555 22.52 0.07 13.81
N ILE A 556 23.21 -0.06 12.69
CA ILE A 556 23.73 -1.34 12.20
C ILE A 556 25.24 -1.22 12.02
N VAL A 557 25.94 -2.31 12.32
CA VAL A 557 27.37 -2.44 12.08
C VAL A 557 27.57 -2.79 10.60
N THR A 558 28.17 -1.87 9.84
CA THR A 558 28.31 -1.98 8.38
C THR A 558 29.57 -2.74 7.96
N GLU A 559 30.62 -2.69 8.77
CA GLU A 559 31.91 -3.31 8.45
C GLU A 559 32.22 -4.52 9.34
N LYS A 560 33.15 -5.36 8.88
CA LYS A 560 33.57 -6.59 9.57
C LYS A 560 34.50 -6.26 10.74
N THR A 561 33.94 -5.94 11.91
CA THR A 561 34.73 -5.48 13.06
C THR A 561 34.43 -6.25 14.35
N ALA A 562 35.39 -6.21 15.29
CA ALA A 562 35.32 -6.89 16.57
C ALA A 562 34.85 -5.95 17.68
N LEU A 563 33.96 -6.42 18.57
CA LEU A 563 33.46 -5.63 19.69
C LEU A 563 34.51 -5.57 20.80
N LYS A 564 34.96 -4.37 21.19
CA LYS A 564 36.01 -4.18 22.20
C LYS A 564 35.46 -3.74 23.54
N SER A 565 36.15 -4.09 24.62
CA SER A 565 35.80 -3.62 25.97
C SER A 565 36.14 -2.14 26.22
N GLN A 566 37.12 -1.60 25.50
CA GLN A 566 37.66 -0.26 25.68
C GLN A 566 37.84 0.46 24.33
N PRO A 567 37.73 1.80 24.28
CA PRO A 567 37.77 2.59 23.04
C PRO A 567 39.20 2.88 22.56
N PHE A 568 39.98 1.82 22.31
CA PHE A 568 41.30 1.92 21.65
C PHE A 568 41.67 0.57 21.00
N GLU A 569 42.67 0.60 20.13
CA GLU A 569 42.97 -0.54 19.24
C GLU A 569 43.39 -1.83 19.97
N GLY A 570 44.08 -1.74 21.11
CA GLY A 570 44.56 -2.88 21.90
C GLY A 570 43.61 -3.39 23.00
N GLY A 571 42.35 -2.95 23.04
CA GLY A 571 41.37 -3.42 24.04
C GLY A 571 40.99 -4.89 23.86
N SER A 572 40.62 -5.57 24.95
CA SER A 572 40.19 -6.98 24.89
C SER A 572 38.92 -7.14 24.04
N ILE A 573 38.92 -8.18 23.18
CA ILE A 573 37.81 -8.51 22.29
C ILE A 573 36.74 -9.24 23.10
N ILE A 574 35.52 -8.68 23.11
CA ILE A 574 34.34 -9.27 23.76
C ILE A 574 33.64 -10.22 22.81
N ARG A 575 33.58 -9.88 21.52
CA ARG A 575 32.95 -10.68 20.48
C ARG A 575 33.64 -10.47 19.15
N GLU A 576 33.98 -11.56 18.47
CA GLU A 576 34.54 -11.53 17.13
C GLU A 576 33.42 -11.34 16.09
N ASN A 577 33.70 -10.49 15.09
CA ASN A 577 32.86 -10.21 13.92
C ASN A 577 31.37 -9.93 14.20
N VAL A 578 31.01 -8.65 14.23
CA VAL A 578 29.65 -8.18 14.56
C VAL A 578 28.91 -7.60 13.34
N ILE A 579 29.41 -7.85 12.12
CA ILE A 579 28.83 -7.33 10.88
C ILE A 579 27.33 -7.62 10.77
N GLY A 580 26.56 -6.66 10.26
CA GLY A 580 25.12 -6.79 10.02
C GLY A 580 24.25 -6.84 11.28
N SER A 581 24.84 -6.72 12.47
CA SER A 581 24.12 -6.77 13.74
C SER A 581 23.38 -5.48 14.07
N LEU A 582 22.16 -5.63 14.60
CA LEU A 582 21.37 -4.55 15.15
C LEU A 582 21.98 -4.05 16.45
N CYS A 583 22.11 -2.73 16.66
CA CYS A 583 22.66 -2.18 17.89
C CYS A 583 22.06 -0.82 18.27
N ARG A 584 22.17 -0.43 19.55
CA ARG A 584 21.87 0.94 20.02
C ARG A 584 23.16 1.65 20.41
N VAL A 585 23.42 2.82 19.82
CA VAL A 585 24.53 3.70 20.23
C VAL A 585 24.15 4.41 21.53
N LYS A 586 24.97 4.24 22.58
CA LYS A 586 24.75 4.86 23.90
C LYS A 586 25.55 6.14 24.11
N ALA A 587 26.79 6.16 23.60
CA ALA A 587 27.71 7.28 23.77
C ALA A 587 28.78 7.24 22.68
N THR A 588 29.27 8.40 22.28
CA THR A 588 30.38 8.56 21.34
C THR A 588 31.52 9.29 22.03
N ARG A 589 32.77 8.83 21.83
CA ARG A 589 33.98 9.43 22.39
C ARG A 589 35.16 9.23 21.43
N ALA A 590 35.79 10.33 21.01
CA ALA A 590 37.04 10.31 20.24
C ALA A 590 37.03 9.35 19.03
N GLY A 591 35.94 9.33 18.26
CA GLY A 591 35.77 8.45 17.08
C GLY A 591 35.36 7.00 17.40
N TRP A 592 35.01 6.70 18.65
CA TRP A 592 34.47 5.40 19.07
C TRP A 592 33.02 5.54 19.56
N SER A 593 32.18 4.61 19.14
CA SER A 593 30.78 4.48 19.54
C SER A 593 30.62 3.29 20.48
N MET A 594 30.07 3.55 21.67
CA MET A 594 29.67 2.49 22.60
C MET A 594 28.32 1.94 22.18
N ILE A 595 28.30 0.69 21.73
CA ILE A 595 27.09 0.03 21.25
C ILE A 595 26.57 -1.00 22.26
N LYS A 596 25.26 -1.20 22.28
CA LYS A 596 24.58 -2.29 23.00
C LYS A 596 23.91 -3.22 21.99
N LEU A 597 24.21 -4.51 22.06
CA LEU A 597 23.64 -5.54 21.18
C LEU A 597 22.39 -6.20 21.78
N PRO A 598 21.55 -6.85 20.95
CA PRO A 598 20.56 -7.83 21.37
C PRO A 598 21.23 -8.92 22.22
N GLY A 599 20.70 -9.19 23.42
CA GLY A 599 21.33 -10.09 24.39
C GLY A 599 22.11 -9.38 25.51
N GLY A 600 22.27 -8.05 25.43
CA GLY A 600 22.74 -7.23 26.55
C GLY A 600 24.24 -6.98 26.61
N SER A 601 25.03 -7.55 25.70
CA SER A 601 26.44 -7.24 25.55
C SER A 601 26.64 -5.77 25.13
N THR A 602 27.64 -5.14 25.72
CA THR A 602 28.01 -3.74 25.44
C THR A 602 29.50 -3.64 25.19
N GLY A 603 29.89 -2.86 24.20
CA GLY A 603 31.30 -2.63 23.89
C GLY A 603 31.49 -1.45 22.95
N TRP A 604 32.72 -1.21 22.52
CA TRP A 604 33.15 -0.11 21.69
C TRP A 604 33.52 -0.59 20.29
N ILE A 605 33.09 0.19 19.30
CA ILE A 605 33.36 0.02 17.86
C ILE A 605 33.72 1.40 17.29
N ARG A 606 34.43 1.50 16.16
CA ARG A 606 34.68 2.81 15.56
C ARG A 606 33.38 3.42 15.05
N GLU A 607 33.28 4.73 15.12
CA GLU A 607 32.11 5.46 14.68
C GLU A 607 31.85 5.30 13.17
N ALA A 608 32.91 5.16 12.36
CA ALA A 608 32.81 4.93 10.92
C ALA A 608 32.21 3.55 10.54
N GLU A 609 32.24 2.59 11.47
CA GLU A 609 31.80 1.20 11.23
C GLU A 609 30.33 0.99 11.64
N VAL A 610 29.65 2.05 12.10
CA VAL A 610 28.27 2.00 12.60
C VAL A 610 27.43 3.08 11.94
N SER A 611 26.40 2.65 11.21
CA SER A 611 25.51 3.56 10.48
C SER A 611 24.09 3.54 11.08
N PRO A 612 23.45 4.71 11.28
CA PRO A 612 22.09 4.79 11.78
C PRO A 612 21.08 4.30 10.72
N ILE A 613 20.03 3.62 11.19
CA ILE A 613 18.96 3.14 10.30
C ILE A 613 18.19 4.33 9.71
N LEU A 614 17.99 5.38 10.51
CA LEU A 614 17.33 6.61 10.08
C LEU A 614 18.37 7.73 9.99
N GLU A 615 18.63 8.19 8.77
CA GLU A 615 19.44 9.39 8.48
C GLU A 615 18.74 10.68 8.90
#